data_AF-A0A1Z9SB21-F1
#
_entry.id   AF-A0A1Z9SB21-F1
#
_cell.length_a   1.000
_cell.length_b   1.000
_cell.length_c   1.000
_cell.angle_alpha   90.00
_cell.angle_beta   90.00
_cell.angle_gamma   90.00
#
_symmetry.space_group_name_H-M   'P 1'
#
loop_
_entity.id
_entity.type
_entity.pdbx_description
1 polymer ?
#
loop_
_entity_poly.entity_id
_entity_poly.type
_entity_poly.pdbx_seq_one_letter_code
_entity_poly.pdbx_strand_id
1 'polypeptide(L)'
;YQMNLPSIPIFHTSGKKEFSFSKQKKLVDYIINEKEAKYLGYWNNNILTKHYKSDKGDLIWFTHNDGHRWRTKDTQMIFDFFKEIKP
;
A
#
# COMPACT_ATOMS: atom_id res chain seq x y z
N TYR A 1 -6.08 -7.95 -14.57
CA TYR A 1 -6.50 -8.68 -13.38
C TYR A 1 -8.02 -8.63 -13.32
N GLN A 2 -8.67 -9.67 -12.81
CA GLN A 2 -10.06 -9.61 -12.39
C GLN A 2 -10.02 -10.03 -10.92
N MET A 3 -10.08 -9.06 -10.01
CA MET A 3 -10.17 -9.30 -8.58
C MET A 3 -11.52 -8.79 -8.11
N ASN A 4 -12.12 -9.47 -7.14
CA ASN A 4 -13.28 -8.98 -6.42
C ASN A 4 -12.78 -8.56 -5.04
N LEU A 5 -12.31 -7.32 -4.93
CA LEU A 5 -11.75 -6.84 -3.67
C LEU A 5 -12.86 -6.44 -2.70
N PRO A 6 -12.84 -6.92 -1.44
CA PRO A 6 -13.77 -6.45 -0.44
C PRO A 6 -13.54 -4.96 -0.14
N SER A 7 -14.59 -4.31 0.36
CA SER A 7 -14.56 -2.93 0.84
C SER A 7 -13.84 -2.82 2.19
N ILE A 8 -12.55 -3.17 2.19
CA ILE A 8 -11.65 -3.05 3.34
C ILE A 8 -10.43 -2.20 2.98
N PRO A 9 -9.82 -1.56 3.97
CA PRO A 9 -8.51 -0.95 3.80
C PRO A 9 -7.43 -1.97 3.45
N ILE A 10 -6.45 -1.58 2.64
CA ILE A 10 -5.34 -2.42 2.20
C ILE A 10 -4.00 -1.74 2.54
N PHE A 11 -3.08 -2.50 3.11
CA PHE A 11 -1.68 -2.12 3.22
C PHE A 11 -0.84 -3.00 2.27
N HIS A 12 -0.05 -2.37 1.40
CA HIS A 12 0.89 -3.08 0.55
C HIS A 12 2.31 -2.56 0.76
N THR A 13 3.28 -3.45 0.89
CA THR A 13 4.70 -3.12 0.98
C THR A 13 5.47 -3.67 -0.22
N SER A 14 6.39 -2.88 -0.77
CA SER A 14 7.23 -3.28 -1.90
C SER A 14 8.66 -2.76 -1.75
N GLY A 15 9.66 -3.58 -2.08
CA GLY A 15 11.04 -3.12 -2.27
C GLY A 15 11.34 -2.65 -3.68
N LYS A 16 11.89 -1.44 -3.84
CA LYS A 16 12.24 -0.87 -5.17
C LYS A 16 13.26 -1.70 -5.95
N LYS A 17 14.13 -2.45 -5.26
CA LYS A 17 15.17 -3.28 -5.88
C LYS A 17 14.72 -4.73 -6.06
N GLU A 18 13.45 -5.04 -5.77
CA GLU A 18 12.92 -6.39 -5.99
C GLU A 18 12.73 -6.67 -7.48
N PHE A 19 13.06 -7.89 -7.90
CA PHE A 19 12.83 -8.34 -9.27
C PHE A 19 11.36 -8.20 -9.70
N SER A 20 10.43 -8.39 -8.77
CA SER A 20 8.98 -8.32 -9.02
C SER A 20 8.40 -6.91 -8.80
N PHE A 21 9.20 -5.88 -8.51
CA PHE A 21 8.70 -4.53 -8.20
C PHE A 21 7.77 -3.97 -9.29
N SER A 22 8.12 -4.15 -10.57
CA SER A 22 7.29 -3.70 -11.69
C SER A 22 5.92 -4.40 -11.75
N LYS A 23 5.87 -5.69 -11.38
CA LYS A 23 4.63 -6.47 -11.28
C LYS A 23 3.79 -6.04 -10.07
N GLN A 24 4.43 -5.81 -8.93
CA GLN A 24 3.77 -5.29 -7.72
C GLN A 24 3.17 -3.90 -7.98
N LYS A 25 3.92 -2.99 -8.62
CA LYS A 25 3.40 -1.68 -9.01
C LYS A 25 2.13 -1.80 -9.88
N LYS A 26 2.13 -2.66 -10.90
CA LYS A 26 0.94 -2.89 -11.73
C LYS A 26 -0.26 -3.39 -10.93
N LEU A 27 -0.03 -4.23 -9.92
CA LEU A 27 -1.07 -4.69 -9.01
C LEU A 27 -1.63 -3.54 -8.16
N VAL A 28 -0.75 -2.71 -7.59
CA VAL A 28 -1.16 -1.52 -6.83
C VAL A 28 -1.95 -0.55 -7.71
N ASP A 29 -1.47 -0.25 -8.92
CA ASP A 29 -2.17 0.61 -9.88
C ASP A 29 -3.57 0.05 -10.21
N TYR A 30 -3.71 -1.27 -10.32
CA TYR A 30 -5.00 -1.94 -10.50
C TYR A 30 -5.92 -1.77 -9.28
N ILE A 31 -5.41 -1.97 -8.05
CA ILE A 31 -6.18 -1.76 -6.81
C ILE A 31 -6.67 -0.31 -6.70
N ILE A 32 -5.81 0.67 -7.02
CA ILE A 32 -6.18 2.10 -7.02
C ILE A 32 -7.36 2.35 -7.95
N ASN A 33 -7.31 1.79 -9.17
CA ASN A 33 -8.38 1.96 -10.16
C ASN A 33 -9.68 1.26 -9.75
N GLU A 34 -9.61 0.01 -9.29
CA GLU A 34 -10.78 -0.77 -8.87
C GLU A 34 -11.51 -0.11 -7.68
N LYS A 35 -10.75 0.44 -6.75
CA LYS A 35 -11.27 1.16 -5.59
C LYS A 35 -11.62 2.62 -5.88
N GLU A 36 -11.38 3.13 -7.08
CA GLU A 36 -11.56 4.57 -7.40
C GLU A 36 -10.80 5.48 -6.41
N ALA A 37 -9.62 5.03 -5.96
CA ALA A 37 -8.90 5.65 -4.86
C ALA A 37 -8.14 6.91 -5.30
N LYS A 38 -8.21 7.96 -4.48
CA LYS A 38 -7.57 9.26 -4.76
C LYS A 38 -6.34 9.46 -3.89
N TYR A 39 -5.23 9.88 -4.50
CA TYR A 39 -3.99 10.16 -3.77
C TYR A 39 -4.16 11.36 -2.83
N LEU A 40 -3.82 11.19 -1.55
CA LEU A 40 -3.89 12.22 -0.52
C LEU A 40 -2.52 12.76 -0.09
N GLY A 41 -1.43 12.14 -0.52
CA GLY A 41 -0.08 12.49 -0.08
C GLY A 41 0.60 11.35 0.65
N TYR A 42 1.47 11.71 1.59
CA TYR A 42 2.25 10.76 2.37
C TYR A 42 1.54 10.39 3.67
N TRP A 43 1.37 9.10 3.93
CA TRP A 43 0.78 8.63 5.18
C TRP A 43 1.77 8.78 6.34
N ASN A 44 1.27 9.13 7.52
CA ASN A 44 2.04 9.24 8.77
C ASN A 44 3.37 10.01 8.63
N ASN A 45 3.36 11.10 7.85
CA ASN A 45 4.55 11.93 7.55
C ASN A 45 5.77 11.14 7.00
N ASN A 46 5.54 9.97 6.40
CA ASN A 46 6.58 9.12 5.85
C ASN A 46 6.57 9.18 4.32
N ILE A 47 7.62 9.77 3.74
CA ILE A 47 7.77 9.96 2.29
C ILE A 47 7.78 8.66 1.47
N LEU A 48 8.01 7.53 2.14
CA LEU A 48 7.99 6.20 1.52
C LEU A 48 6.59 5.57 1.50
N THR A 49 5.59 6.18 2.15
CA THR A 49 4.21 5.68 2.16
C THR A 49 3.27 6.61 1.43
N LYS A 50 2.66 6.12 0.36
CA LYS A 50 1.59 6.83 -0.35
C LYS A 50 0.24 6.45 0.23
N HIS A 51 -0.59 7.45 0.49
CA HIS A 51 -1.97 7.28 0.94
C HIS A 51 -2.93 7.51 -0.23
N TYR A 52 -3.80 6.55 -0.47
CA TYR A 52 -4.92 6.66 -1.41
C TYR A 52 -6.23 6.45 -0.66
N LYS A 53 -7.12 7.43 -0.69
CA LYS A 53 -8.43 7.38 -0.02
C LYS A 53 -9.51 6.85 -0.94
N SER A 54 -10.39 5.99 -0.42
CA SER A 54 -11.53 5.45 -1.15
C SER A 54 -12.68 5.10 -0.22
N ASP A 55 -13.91 5.31 -0.69
CA ASP A 55 -15.12 4.84 0.01
C ASP A 55 -15.23 3.31 0.04
N LYS A 56 -14.44 2.60 -0.78
CA LYS A 56 -14.29 1.14 -0.79
C LYS A 56 -13.09 0.68 0.06
N GLY A 57 -12.58 1.53 0.95
CA GLY A 57 -11.44 1.26 1.82
C GLY A 57 -10.12 1.81 1.29
N ASP A 58 -9.40 2.50 2.16
CA ASP A 58 -8.14 3.17 1.84
C ASP A 58 -7.03 2.20 1.44
N LEU A 59 -6.07 2.69 0.64
CA LEU A 59 -4.85 1.97 0.31
C LEU A 59 -3.64 2.75 0.81
N ILE A 60 -2.82 2.09 1.62
CA ILE A 60 -1.49 2.55 1.97
C ILE A 60 -0.46 1.72 1.20
N TRP A 61 0.35 2.39 0.39
CA TRP A 61 1.44 1.75 -0.33
C TRP A 61 2.79 2.20 0.21
N PHE A 62 3.45 1.32 0.96
CA PHE A 62 4.80 1.50 1.47
C PHE A 62 5.84 0.99 0.47
N THR A 63 6.76 1.85 0.05
CA THR A 63 7.80 1.51 -0.92
C THR A 63 9.19 1.79 -0.35
N HIS A 64 9.86 0.78 0.19
CA HIS A 64 11.22 0.92 0.72
C HIS A 64 12.29 0.82 -0.39
N ASN A 65 13.44 1.46 -0.20
CA ASN A 65 14.52 1.56 -1.21
C ASN A 65 15.31 0.27 -1.45
N ASP A 66 14.98 -0.79 -0.73
CA ASP A 66 15.75 -2.03 -0.71
C ASP A 66 15.15 -3.14 -1.58
N GLY A 67 15.79 -4.32 -1.57
CA GLY A 67 15.32 -5.55 -2.24
C GLY A 67 14.41 -6.42 -1.37
N HIS A 68 14.31 -7.71 -1.74
CA HIS A 68 13.31 -8.67 -1.26
C HIS A 68 13.58 -9.18 0.15
N ARG A 69 13.41 -8.30 1.14
CA ARG A 69 13.58 -8.63 2.55
C ARG A 69 12.62 -7.83 3.40
N TRP A 70 11.80 -8.54 4.16
CA TRP A 70 11.04 -7.98 5.28
C TRP A 70 11.98 -7.55 6.41
N ARG A 71 11.79 -6.33 6.89
CA ARG A 71 12.52 -5.69 7.98
C ARG A 71 11.56 -5.33 9.09
N THR A 72 12.12 -5.09 10.28
CA THR A 72 11.38 -4.59 11.45
C THR A 72 10.56 -3.34 11.13
N LYS A 73 11.09 -2.42 10.31
CA LYS A 73 10.36 -1.21 9.88
C LYS A 73 9.09 -1.56 9.10
N ASP A 74 9.11 -2.61 8.28
CA ASP A 74 7.97 -3.00 7.45
C ASP A 74 6.85 -3.54 8.36
N THR A 75 7.22 -4.35 9.37
CA THR A 75 6.30 -4.82 10.41
C THR A 75 5.69 -3.68 11.22
N GLN A 76 6.49 -2.68 11.61
CA GLN A 76 6.01 -1.50 12.35
C GLN A 76 4.94 -0.74 11.54
N MET A 77 5.18 -0.52 10.24
CA MET A 77 4.21 0.17 9.38
C MET A 77 2.89 -0.59 9.26
N ILE A 78 2.93 -1.92 9.19
CA ILE A 78 1.73 -2.77 9.16
C ILE A 78 0.97 -2.68 10.49
N PHE A 79 1.69 -2.70 11.62
CA PHE A 79 1.07 -2.56 12.94
C PHE A 79 0.38 -1.20 13.11
N ASP A 80 1.05 -0.12 12.70
CA ASP A 80 0.49 1.23 12.77
C ASP A 80 -0.75 1.37 11.85
N PHE A 81 -0.74 0.72 10.68
CA PHE A 81 -1.88 0.69 9.78
C PHE A 81 -3.12 0.10 10.47
N PHE A 82 -2.98 -1.02 11.17
CA PHE A 82 -4.10 -1.63 11.91
C PHE A 82 -4.54 -0.83 13.14
N LYS A 83 -3.68 0.02 13.70
CA LYS A 83 -4.06 0.90 14.81
C LYS A 83 -4.87 2.11 14.35
N GLU A 84 -4.51 2.69 13.21
CA GLU A 84 -5.08 3.95 12.74
C GLU A 84 -6.27 3.76 11.81
N ILE A 85 -6.22 2.76 10.94
CA ILE A 85 -7.23 2.57 9.90
C ILE A 85 -8.23 1.51 10.35
N LYS A 86 -9.42 1.96 10.75
CA LYS A 86 -10.54 1.10 11.14
C LYS A 86 -11.31 0.61 9.89
N PRO A 87 -11.98 -0.56 9.97
CA PRO A 87 -12.82 -1.08 8.89
C PRO A 87 -13.97 -0.13 8.51
#